data_AF-A0A3L8P792-F1
#
_entry.id   AF-A0A3L8P792-F1
#
_cell.length_a   1.000
_cell.length_b   1.000
_cell.length_c   1.000
_cell.angle_alpha   90.00
_cell.angle_beta   90.00
_cell.angle_gamma   90.00
#
_symmetry.space_group_name_H-M   'P 1'
#
loop_
_entity.id
_entity.type
_entity.pdbx_description
1 polymer ?
#
loop_
_entity_poly.entity_id
_entity_poly.type
_entity_poly.pdbx_seq_one_letter_code
_entity_poly.pdbx_strand_id
1 'polypeptide(L)'
;MLAAAAGPRTAMRLAGPRRELSIVHRGHDALYLDLGGWCLGVVRPPAVQVPCALVLGPDAEIDLAGVETATADDSELELDGVRVRIARFRDVRVPRITAIHPEAAAVLSAHASPASEELGEVSDPVSLVGRGSGLTPLGDDVLAGRLATSYALGVPATVPYDVRGATTLLSATLVDCAARGEVLPQFRDVVVGLGDPASLGAAAERLAAVGHTSGAGLLLGASLELEHGGLAA
;
A
#
# COMPACT_ATOMS: atom_id res chain seq x y z
N MET A 1 -11.06 -24.24 -6.46
CA MET A 1 -10.33 -23.67 -5.30
C MET A 1 -9.04 -23.05 -5.82
N LEU A 2 -8.82 -21.77 -5.52
CA LEU A 2 -7.67 -20.97 -5.93
C LEU A 2 -6.70 -20.80 -4.76
N ALA A 3 -5.41 -20.83 -5.05
CA ALA A 3 -4.36 -20.53 -4.09
C ALA A 3 -3.98 -19.04 -4.16
N ALA A 4 -3.84 -18.42 -3.00
CA ALA A 4 -3.41 -17.03 -2.87
C ALA A 4 -2.24 -16.87 -1.89
N ALA A 5 -1.58 -15.73 -1.98
CA ALA A 5 -0.52 -15.29 -1.09
C ALA A 5 -0.93 -14.02 -0.37
N ALA A 6 -0.69 -13.93 0.94
CA ALA A 6 -1.15 -12.80 1.75
C ALA A 6 -0.12 -12.38 2.81
N GLY A 7 -0.22 -11.14 3.30
CA GLY A 7 0.47 -10.74 4.52
C GLY A 7 -0.16 -11.40 5.77
N PRO A 8 0.60 -11.61 6.86
CA PRO A 8 0.08 -12.23 8.09
C PRO A 8 -1.15 -11.51 8.67
N ARG A 9 -1.16 -10.17 8.62
CA ARG A 9 -2.28 -9.36 9.13
C ARG A 9 -3.54 -9.54 8.29
N THR A 10 -3.42 -9.65 6.97
CA THR A 10 -4.53 -9.95 6.06
C THR A 10 -5.15 -11.31 6.41
N ALA A 11 -4.33 -12.33 6.67
CA ALA A 11 -4.82 -13.64 7.11
C ALA A 11 -5.55 -13.56 8.46
N MET A 12 -4.97 -12.86 9.43
CA MET A 12 -5.60 -12.66 10.74
C MET A 12 -6.94 -11.92 10.65
N ARG A 13 -7.06 -10.94 9.75
CA ARG A 13 -8.30 -10.20 9.52
C ARG A 13 -9.35 -11.07 8.85
N LEU A 14 -8.96 -11.90 7.89
CA LEU A 14 -9.86 -12.79 7.16
C LEU A 14 -10.43 -13.88 8.07
N ALA A 15 -9.64 -14.38 9.00
CA ALA A 15 -10.06 -15.36 10.01
C ALA A 15 -11.26 -14.88 10.83
N GLY A 16 -12.09 -15.84 11.26
CA GLY A 16 -13.28 -15.59 12.06
C GLY A 16 -14.53 -16.26 11.49
N PRO A 17 -15.71 -15.98 12.10
CA PRO A 17 -16.96 -16.60 11.69
C PRO A 17 -17.37 -16.17 10.28
N ARG A 18 -18.17 -17.02 9.63
CA ARG A 18 -18.73 -16.74 8.30
C ARG A 18 -19.43 -15.38 8.27
N ARG A 19 -19.09 -14.55 7.28
CA ARG A 19 -19.68 -13.23 7.06
C ARG A 19 -19.69 -12.85 5.59
N GLU A 20 -20.76 -12.17 5.18
CA GLU A 20 -20.85 -11.55 3.86
C GLU A 20 -20.00 -10.29 3.81
N LEU A 21 -19.33 -10.08 2.69
CA LEU A 21 -18.49 -8.91 2.44
C LEU A 21 -19.13 -8.08 1.33
N SER A 22 -19.18 -6.76 1.53
CA SER A 22 -19.65 -5.86 0.48
C SER A 22 -18.53 -5.56 -0.51
N ILE A 23 -18.88 -5.38 -1.77
CA ILE A 23 -17.91 -5.08 -2.83
C ILE A 23 -17.71 -3.58 -2.91
N VAL A 24 -16.45 -3.17 -2.74
CA VAL A 24 -16.01 -1.76 -2.73
C VAL A 24 -15.67 -1.32 -4.16
N HIS A 25 -14.98 -2.16 -4.91
CA HIS A 25 -14.58 -1.89 -6.28
C HIS A 25 -14.32 -3.17 -7.06
N ARG A 26 -14.61 -3.13 -8.38
CA ARG A 26 -14.38 -4.21 -9.33
C ARG A 26 -13.51 -3.73 -10.48
N GLY A 27 -12.51 -4.51 -10.82
CA GLY A 27 -11.67 -4.33 -11.99
C GLY A 27 -11.23 -5.67 -12.53
N HIS A 28 -10.65 -5.66 -13.73
CA HIS A 28 -10.19 -6.86 -14.43
C HIS A 28 -9.19 -7.69 -13.62
N ASP A 29 -8.25 -7.01 -12.95
CA ASP A 29 -7.16 -7.64 -12.19
C ASP A 29 -7.28 -7.46 -10.68
N ALA A 30 -8.30 -6.74 -10.19
CA ALA A 30 -8.46 -6.43 -8.77
C ALA A 30 -9.94 -6.34 -8.35
N LEU A 31 -10.26 -7.01 -7.26
CA LEU A 31 -11.51 -6.88 -6.52
C LEU A 31 -11.18 -6.36 -5.12
N TYR A 32 -11.92 -5.36 -4.66
CA TYR A 32 -11.79 -4.84 -3.31
C TYR A 32 -13.08 -5.05 -2.54
N LEU A 33 -12.95 -5.56 -1.32
CA LEU A 33 -14.04 -5.97 -0.44
C LEU A 33 -13.95 -5.23 0.88
N ASP A 34 -15.09 -4.92 1.48
CA ASP A 34 -15.17 -4.39 2.83
C ASP A 34 -15.20 -5.56 3.83
N LEU A 35 -14.13 -5.68 4.62
CA LEU A 35 -13.99 -6.62 5.71
C LEU A 35 -14.18 -5.91 7.05
N GLY A 36 -15.38 -5.35 7.27
CA GLY A 36 -15.76 -4.71 8.53
C GLY A 36 -15.03 -3.38 8.78
N GLY A 37 -15.00 -2.50 7.78
CA GLY A 37 -14.29 -1.23 7.79
C GLY A 37 -12.80 -1.35 7.49
N TRP A 38 -12.37 -2.46 6.89
CA TRP A 38 -10.99 -2.69 6.44
C TRP A 38 -11.00 -3.26 5.02
N CYS A 39 -10.27 -2.64 4.09
CA CYS A 39 -10.29 -3.05 2.69
C CYS A 39 -9.46 -4.32 2.48
N LEU A 40 -10.11 -5.40 2.05
CA LEU A 40 -9.46 -6.62 1.59
C LEU A 40 -9.37 -6.61 0.06
N GLY A 41 -8.17 -6.67 -0.48
CA GLY A 41 -7.96 -6.87 -1.92
C GLY A 41 -7.95 -8.35 -2.31
N VAL A 42 -8.43 -8.68 -3.50
CA VAL A 42 -8.13 -9.92 -4.22
C VAL A 42 -7.56 -9.50 -5.56
N VAL A 43 -6.28 -9.78 -5.79
CA VAL A 43 -5.55 -9.20 -6.92
C VAL A 43 -4.82 -10.27 -7.73
N ARG A 44 -4.80 -10.08 -9.04
CA ARG A 44 -3.94 -10.85 -9.94
C ARG A 44 -2.51 -10.29 -9.92
N PRO A 45 -1.50 -11.08 -10.34
CA PRO A 45 -0.11 -10.61 -10.40
C PRO A 45 0.13 -9.27 -11.12
N PRO A 46 -0.60 -8.92 -12.21
CA PRO A 46 -0.43 -7.63 -12.89
C PRO A 46 -0.96 -6.41 -12.12
N ALA A 47 -1.89 -6.60 -11.18
CA ALA A 47 -2.41 -5.50 -10.36
C ALA A 47 -1.40 -5.09 -9.27
N VAL A 48 -1.58 -3.88 -8.74
CA VAL A 48 -0.79 -3.39 -7.61
C VAL A 48 -0.99 -4.31 -6.41
N GLN A 49 0.09 -4.94 -5.96
CA GLN A 49 0.05 -5.93 -4.88
C GLN A 49 0.09 -5.26 -3.50
N VAL A 50 -0.98 -4.56 -3.16
CA VAL A 50 -1.15 -3.86 -1.89
C VAL A 50 -1.03 -4.80 -0.68
N PRO A 51 -0.56 -4.31 0.49
CA PRO A 51 -0.31 -5.15 1.67
C PRO A 51 -1.58 -5.84 2.21
N CYS A 52 -2.75 -5.24 1.97
CA CYS A 52 -4.05 -5.75 2.40
C CYS A 52 -4.70 -6.72 1.39
N ALA A 53 -3.96 -7.29 0.43
CA ALA A 53 -4.51 -8.17 -0.60
C ALA A 53 -4.18 -9.66 -0.43
N LEU A 54 -5.08 -10.50 -0.95
CA LEU A 54 -4.85 -11.87 -1.39
C LEU A 54 -4.35 -11.82 -2.85
N VAL A 55 -3.08 -12.16 -3.07
CA VAL A 55 -2.50 -12.22 -4.42
C VAL A 55 -2.71 -13.61 -4.99
N LEU A 56 -3.52 -13.71 -6.03
CA LEU A 56 -3.82 -14.98 -6.71
C LEU A 56 -2.58 -15.55 -7.40
N GLY A 57 -2.57 -16.88 -7.57
CA GLY A 57 -1.59 -17.55 -8.43
C GLY A 57 -1.72 -17.11 -9.90
N PRO A 58 -0.64 -17.25 -10.70
CA PRO A 58 -0.66 -16.86 -12.11
C PRO A 58 -1.71 -17.61 -12.94
N ASP A 59 -2.00 -18.86 -12.57
CA ASP A 59 -2.97 -19.73 -13.25
C ASP A 59 -4.39 -19.62 -12.67
N ALA A 60 -4.67 -18.59 -11.87
CA ALA A 60 -5.98 -18.43 -11.25
C ALA A 60 -7.03 -17.91 -12.24
N GLU A 61 -7.96 -18.78 -12.61
CA GLU A 61 -9.10 -18.48 -13.48
C GLU A 61 -10.33 -18.07 -12.65
N ILE A 62 -10.61 -16.77 -12.65
CA ILE A 62 -11.80 -16.15 -12.07
C ILE A 62 -12.05 -14.79 -12.73
N ASP A 63 -13.30 -14.44 -13.01
CA ASP A 63 -13.65 -13.09 -13.46
C ASP A 63 -13.86 -12.18 -12.24
N LEU A 64 -12.82 -11.46 -11.83
CA LEU A 64 -12.89 -10.54 -10.69
C LEU A 64 -13.83 -9.35 -10.94
N ALA A 65 -14.01 -8.95 -12.21
CA ALA A 65 -14.91 -7.87 -12.58
C ALA A 65 -16.38 -8.30 -12.56
N GLY A 66 -16.64 -9.59 -12.76
CA GLY A 66 -17.96 -10.20 -12.72
C GLY A 66 -18.43 -10.65 -11.33
N VAL A 67 -17.59 -10.58 -10.29
CA VAL A 67 -17.97 -11.10 -8.96
C VAL A 67 -19.20 -10.37 -8.40
N GLU A 68 -20.24 -11.12 -8.03
CA GLU A 68 -21.47 -10.56 -7.45
C GLU A 68 -21.52 -10.72 -5.93
N THR A 69 -21.03 -11.85 -5.42
CA THR A 69 -21.11 -12.24 -4.02
C THR A 69 -19.73 -12.60 -3.45
N ALA A 70 -19.50 -12.21 -2.19
CA ALA A 70 -18.28 -12.54 -1.47
C ALA A 70 -18.60 -12.90 -0.02
N THR A 71 -18.06 -14.02 0.45
CA THR A 71 -18.14 -14.42 1.86
C THR A 71 -16.78 -14.85 2.39
N ALA A 72 -16.47 -14.48 3.62
CA ALA A 72 -15.28 -14.96 4.32
C ALA A 72 -15.68 -15.99 5.38
N ASP A 73 -14.90 -17.06 5.53
CA ASP A 73 -15.13 -18.14 6.52
C ASP A 73 -13.81 -18.80 6.94
N ASP A 74 -13.46 -18.76 8.23
CA ASP A 74 -12.31 -19.44 8.85
C ASP A 74 -10.97 -19.36 8.08
N SER A 75 -10.70 -18.19 7.47
CA SER A 75 -9.51 -17.87 6.64
C SER A 75 -9.59 -18.25 5.14
N GLU A 76 -10.75 -18.67 4.67
CA GLU A 76 -11.07 -18.78 3.25
C GLU A 76 -11.95 -17.59 2.82
N LEU A 77 -11.81 -17.21 1.55
CA LEU A 77 -12.69 -16.27 0.88
C LEU A 77 -13.41 -17.01 -0.25
N GLU A 78 -14.72 -16.96 -0.28
CA GLU A 78 -15.55 -17.52 -1.35
C GLU A 78 -16.11 -16.39 -2.21
N LEU A 79 -15.87 -16.46 -3.51
CA LEU A 79 -16.31 -15.49 -4.52
C LEU A 79 -17.19 -16.22 -5.54
N ASP A 80 -18.49 -15.97 -5.54
CA ASP A 80 -19.48 -16.70 -6.37
C ASP A 80 -19.30 -18.23 -6.34
N GLY A 81 -19.08 -18.79 -5.15
CA GLY A 81 -18.82 -20.22 -4.94
C GLY A 81 -17.39 -20.69 -5.23
N VAL A 82 -16.52 -19.82 -5.78
CA VAL A 82 -15.09 -20.10 -5.96
C VAL A 82 -14.33 -19.78 -4.69
N ARG A 83 -13.80 -20.82 -4.03
CA ARG A 83 -12.97 -20.65 -2.83
C ARG A 83 -11.55 -20.21 -3.17
N VAL A 84 -11.06 -19.21 -2.44
CA VAL A 84 -9.70 -18.68 -2.42
C VAL A 84 -9.12 -18.92 -1.05
N ARG A 85 -8.02 -19.68 -0.97
CA ARG A 85 -7.32 -19.98 0.28
C ARG A 85 -5.93 -19.38 0.31
N ILE A 86 -5.48 -18.99 1.49
CA ILE A 86 -4.11 -18.55 1.71
C ILE A 86 -3.20 -19.78 1.71
N ALA A 87 -2.37 -19.91 0.67
CA ALA A 87 -1.44 -21.03 0.51
C ALA A 87 0.00 -20.68 0.92
N ARG A 88 0.33 -19.39 0.97
CA ARG A 88 1.66 -18.91 1.38
C ARG A 88 1.59 -17.50 1.98
N PHE A 89 2.55 -17.20 2.84
CA PHE A 89 2.73 -15.85 3.37
C PHE A 89 3.72 -15.04 2.53
N ARG A 90 3.50 -13.73 2.49
CA ARG A 90 4.38 -12.75 1.88
C ARG A 90 4.92 -11.82 2.95
N ASP A 91 6.19 -11.46 2.81
CA ASP A 91 6.73 -10.34 3.56
C ASP A 91 6.24 -9.03 2.93
N VAL A 92 5.41 -8.32 3.67
CA VAL A 92 4.89 -6.99 3.29
C VAL A 92 5.53 -5.89 4.13
N ARG A 93 6.42 -6.24 5.07
CA ARG A 93 6.99 -5.26 6.00
C ARG A 93 8.28 -4.69 5.46
N VAL A 94 8.44 -3.38 5.62
CA VAL A 94 9.73 -2.72 5.44
C VAL A 94 10.70 -3.13 6.56
N PRO A 95 12.01 -3.26 6.25
CA PRO A 95 13.01 -3.46 7.28
C PRO A 95 13.17 -2.19 8.13
N ARG A 96 13.76 -2.35 9.32
CA ARG A 96 14.33 -1.20 10.05
C ARG A 96 15.68 -0.87 9.42
N ILE A 97 15.96 0.42 9.24
CA ILE A 97 17.20 0.90 8.65
C ILE A 97 17.93 1.80 9.64
N THR A 98 19.25 1.72 9.64
CA THR A 98 20.12 2.51 10.52
C THR A 98 21.12 3.37 9.75
N ALA A 99 21.15 3.23 8.43
CA ALA A 99 22.01 3.98 7.53
C ALA A 99 21.19 4.45 6.33
N ILE A 100 21.36 5.72 5.98
CA ILE A 100 20.70 6.38 4.85
C ILE A 100 21.81 7.10 4.10
N HIS A 101 21.83 6.96 2.78
CA HIS A 101 22.73 7.73 1.97
C HIS A 101 22.33 9.21 1.97
N PRO A 102 23.26 10.18 2.08
CA PRO A 102 22.94 11.61 2.15
C PRO A 102 22.08 12.11 0.97
N GLU A 103 22.24 11.52 -0.21
CA GLU A 103 21.49 11.90 -1.41
C GLU A 103 20.14 11.17 -1.56
N ALA A 104 19.77 10.29 -0.61
CA ALA A 104 18.57 9.46 -0.76
C ALA A 104 17.30 10.31 -0.96
N ALA A 105 17.11 11.36 -0.15
CA ALA A 105 15.98 12.26 -0.29
C ALA A 105 15.89 12.90 -1.69
N ALA A 106 17.02 13.39 -2.21
CA ALA A 106 17.10 14.00 -3.53
C ALA A 106 16.78 12.99 -4.65
N VAL A 107 17.29 11.76 -4.53
CA VAL A 107 16.99 10.67 -5.48
C VAL A 107 15.48 10.36 -5.50
N LEU A 108 14.84 10.28 -4.33
CA LEU A 108 13.40 10.02 -4.26
C LEU A 108 12.58 11.19 -4.82
N SER A 109 12.92 12.42 -4.44
CA SER A 109 12.25 13.64 -4.90
C SER A 109 12.31 13.78 -6.43
N ALA A 110 13.45 13.45 -7.06
CA ALA A 110 13.59 13.47 -8.52
C ALA A 110 12.60 12.54 -9.26
N HIS A 111 12.16 11.45 -8.63
CA HIS A 111 11.18 10.52 -9.19
C HIS A 111 9.74 10.84 -8.77
N ALA A 112 9.56 11.81 -7.86
CA ALA A 112 8.28 12.23 -7.33
C ALA A 112 7.69 13.47 -8.04
N SER A 113 8.33 13.95 -9.12
CA SER A 113 7.92 15.16 -9.86
C SER A 113 6.45 15.17 -10.25
N PRO A 114 5.83 14.08 -10.79
CA PRO A 114 4.41 14.09 -11.13
C PRO A 114 3.50 14.41 -9.93
N ALA A 115 3.84 13.90 -8.74
CA ALA A 115 3.08 14.16 -7.52
C ALA A 115 3.25 15.60 -7.04
N SER A 116 4.48 16.12 -7.14
CA SER A 116 4.82 17.49 -6.72
C SER A 116 4.17 18.53 -7.63
N GLU A 117 4.10 18.26 -8.95
CA GLU A 117 3.42 19.12 -9.92
C GLU A 117 1.90 19.20 -9.67
N GLU A 118 1.26 18.09 -9.30
CA GLU A 118 -0.17 18.04 -9.02
C GLU A 118 -0.55 18.69 -7.68
N LEU A 119 0.24 18.46 -6.63
CA LEU A 119 -0.06 18.94 -5.28
C LEU A 119 0.48 20.34 -4.99
N GLY A 120 1.54 20.77 -5.69
CA GLY A 120 2.30 21.96 -5.33
C GLY A 120 3.13 21.76 -4.06
N GLU A 121 3.38 22.84 -3.33
CA GLU A 121 4.15 22.80 -2.09
C GLU A 121 3.40 22.03 -0.99
N VAL A 122 4.03 20.98 -0.46
CA VAL A 122 3.46 20.14 0.60
C VAL A 122 4.12 20.48 1.93
N SER A 123 3.42 21.24 2.76
CA SER A 123 3.89 21.61 4.11
C SER A 123 3.59 20.52 5.15
N ASP A 124 2.45 19.84 5.03
CA ASP A 124 2.03 18.76 5.94
C ASP A 124 1.23 17.68 5.20
N PRO A 125 1.78 16.45 5.06
CA PRO A 125 1.08 15.32 4.47
C PRO A 125 -0.28 14.98 5.11
N VAL A 126 -0.49 15.26 6.39
CA VAL A 126 -1.79 15.01 7.03
C VAL A 126 -2.87 15.93 6.47
N SER A 127 -2.53 17.17 6.11
CA SER A 127 -3.48 18.10 5.48
C SER A 127 -3.94 17.67 4.08
N LEU A 128 -3.28 16.66 3.50
CA LEU A 128 -3.58 16.16 2.16
C LEU A 128 -4.57 14.99 2.13
N VAL A 129 -5.03 14.50 3.28
CA VAL A 129 -5.91 13.33 3.33
C VAL A 129 -7.14 13.51 2.44
N GLY A 130 -7.39 12.53 1.57
CA GLY A 130 -8.49 12.53 0.61
C GLY A 130 -8.31 13.44 -0.61
N ARG A 131 -7.17 14.15 -0.76
CA ARG A 131 -6.89 14.97 -1.94
C ARG A 131 -6.34 14.12 -3.08
N GLY A 132 -6.90 14.32 -4.28
CA GLY A 132 -6.57 13.56 -5.48
C GLY A 132 -7.74 12.70 -5.94
N SER A 133 -7.63 12.13 -7.14
CA SER A 133 -8.68 11.29 -7.72
C SER A 133 -8.39 9.79 -7.54
N GLY A 134 -9.40 8.95 -7.76
CA GLY A 134 -9.25 7.49 -7.77
C GLY A 134 -9.43 6.81 -6.42
N LEU A 135 -9.08 5.51 -6.36
CA LEU A 135 -9.22 4.68 -5.16
C LEU A 135 -8.14 4.98 -4.11
N THR A 136 -7.01 5.53 -4.53
CA THR A 136 -5.88 5.92 -3.70
C THR A 136 -5.55 7.38 -4.04
N PRO A 137 -6.24 8.35 -3.39
CA PRO A 137 -5.97 9.75 -3.60
C PRO A 137 -4.49 10.07 -3.36
N LEU A 138 -3.90 10.86 -4.25
CA LEU A 138 -2.48 11.19 -4.23
C LEU A 138 -1.99 11.70 -2.87
N GLY A 139 -2.78 12.53 -2.19
CA GLY A 139 -2.45 13.05 -0.86
C GLY A 139 -2.31 11.96 0.20
N ASP A 140 -3.08 10.89 0.10
CA ASP A 140 -2.96 9.75 1.01
C ASP A 140 -1.74 8.88 0.66
N ASP A 141 -1.36 8.79 -0.60
CA ASP A 141 -0.12 8.12 -1.02
C ASP A 141 1.11 8.83 -0.43
N VAL A 142 1.11 10.18 -0.41
CA VAL A 142 2.14 10.97 0.29
C VAL A 142 2.14 10.66 1.78
N LEU A 143 0.98 10.64 2.43
CA LEU A 143 0.90 10.29 3.86
C LEU A 143 1.39 8.87 4.14
N ALA A 144 1.00 7.89 3.31
CA ALA A 144 1.43 6.50 3.43
C ALA A 144 2.95 6.36 3.25
N GLY A 145 3.54 7.03 2.26
CA GLY A 145 4.98 7.04 2.02
C GLY A 145 5.75 7.57 3.23
N ARG A 146 5.28 8.68 3.82
CA ARG A 146 5.84 9.26 5.04
C ARG A 146 5.78 8.29 6.22
N LEU A 147 4.61 7.70 6.49
CA LEU A 147 4.40 6.80 7.63
C LEU A 147 5.25 5.53 7.53
N ALA A 148 5.35 4.94 6.34
CA ALA A 148 6.16 3.75 6.12
C ALA A 148 7.66 4.04 6.29
N THR A 149 8.14 5.19 5.79
CA THR A 149 9.53 5.64 5.99
C THR A 149 9.81 5.93 7.46
N SER A 150 8.91 6.61 8.15
CA SER A 150 9.00 6.86 9.60
C SER A 150 9.14 5.55 10.37
N TYR A 151 8.31 4.55 10.02
CA TYR A 151 8.42 3.20 10.56
C TYR A 151 9.79 2.59 10.25
N ALA A 152 10.30 2.65 9.01
CA ALA A 152 11.63 2.10 8.70
C ALA A 152 12.74 2.74 9.56
N LEU A 153 12.66 4.05 9.81
CA LEU A 153 13.63 4.83 10.58
C LEU A 153 13.50 4.64 12.10
N GLY A 154 12.39 4.11 12.60
CA GLY A 154 12.16 4.05 14.04
C GLY A 154 11.69 5.37 14.66
N VAL A 155 11.26 6.32 13.84
CA VAL A 155 10.72 7.60 14.31
C VAL A 155 9.19 7.51 14.42
N PRO A 156 8.59 7.99 15.52
CA PRO A 156 7.14 8.03 15.64
C PRO A 156 6.53 9.01 14.63
N ALA A 157 5.63 8.52 13.78
CA ALA A 157 4.73 9.36 13.00
C ALA A 157 3.29 8.95 13.33
N THR A 158 2.46 9.95 13.62
CA THR A 158 1.06 9.74 14.02
C THR A 158 0.14 10.52 13.11
N VAL A 159 -0.98 9.91 12.74
CA VAL A 159 -2.09 10.64 12.13
C VAL A 159 -3.01 11.10 13.27
N PRO A 160 -3.26 12.41 13.42
CA PRO A 160 -3.92 12.98 14.61
C PRO A 160 -5.43 12.67 14.67
N TYR A 161 -6.00 12.08 13.63
CA TYR A 161 -7.40 11.69 13.57
C TYR A 161 -7.58 10.40 12.75
N ASP A 162 -8.77 9.82 12.86
CA ASP A 162 -9.17 8.69 12.04
C ASP A 162 -9.50 9.14 10.62
N VAL A 163 -8.68 8.72 9.65
CA VAL A 163 -8.84 9.11 8.23
C VAL A 163 -10.08 8.48 7.56
N ARG A 164 -10.74 7.52 8.23
CA ARG A 164 -11.97 6.90 7.71
C ARG A 164 -13.04 7.97 7.51
N GLY A 165 -13.65 7.97 6.32
CA GLY A 165 -14.67 8.95 5.92
C GLY A 165 -14.10 10.25 5.33
N ALA A 166 -12.82 10.55 5.55
CA ALA A 166 -12.11 11.63 4.86
C ALA A 166 -11.47 11.16 3.53
N THR A 167 -11.32 9.85 3.36
CA THR A 167 -10.84 9.23 2.11
C THR A 167 -11.57 7.89 1.83
N THR A 168 -11.21 7.22 0.74
CA THR A 168 -11.73 5.90 0.35
C THR A 168 -11.37 4.83 1.38
N LEU A 169 -12.14 3.74 1.40
CA LEU A 169 -11.86 2.61 2.29
C LEU A 169 -10.49 1.97 2.00
N LEU A 170 -10.12 1.84 0.72
CA LEU A 170 -8.81 1.31 0.33
C LEU A 170 -7.70 2.20 0.86
N SER A 171 -7.77 3.50 0.61
CA SER A 171 -6.74 4.45 1.01
C SER A 171 -6.55 4.53 2.53
N ALA A 172 -7.67 4.62 3.28
CA ALA A 172 -7.63 4.57 4.74
C ALA A 172 -6.96 3.28 5.28
N THR A 173 -7.21 2.15 4.60
CA THR A 173 -6.57 0.87 4.92
C THR A 173 -5.07 0.89 4.62
N LEU A 174 -4.65 1.49 3.50
CA LEU A 174 -3.23 1.60 3.15
C LEU A 174 -2.46 2.52 4.09
N VAL A 175 -3.05 3.63 4.55
CA VAL A 175 -2.49 4.50 5.59
C VAL A 175 -2.30 3.72 6.91
N ASP A 176 -3.29 2.92 7.32
CA ASP A 176 -3.20 2.04 8.50
C ASP A 176 -2.12 0.96 8.37
N CYS A 177 -1.96 0.38 7.18
CA CYS A 177 -0.88 -0.57 6.86
C CYS A 177 0.50 0.12 6.91
N ALA A 178 0.64 1.29 6.28
CA ALA A 178 1.89 2.04 6.21
C ALA A 178 2.38 2.45 7.60
N ALA A 179 1.48 2.89 8.49
CA ALA A 179 1.81 3.18 9.90
C ALA A 179 2.37 1.97 10.67
N ARG A 180 2.16 0.75 10.16
CA ARG A 180 2.70 -0.52 10.71
C ARG A 180 3.89 -1.05 9.90
N GLY A 181 4.39 -0.26 8.96
CA GLY A 181 5.46 -0.62 8.03
C GLY A 181 5.03 -1.62 6.96
N GLU A 182 3.73 -1.87 6.77
CA GLU A 182 3.20 -2.79 5.76
C GLU A 182 2.97 -2.03 4.45
N VAL A 183 3.67 -2.44 3.38
CA VAL A 183 3.73 -1.73 2.10
C VAL A 183 3.68 -2.68 0.91
N LEU A 184 3.58 -2.10 -0.30
CA LEU A 184 3.76 -2.82 -1.55
C LEU A 184 5.24 -3.14 -1.82
N PRO A 185 5.56 -4.20 -2.59
CA PRO A 185 6.94 -4.68 -2.78
C PRO A 185 7.93 -3.62 -3.28
N GLN A 186 7.52 -2.80 -4.25
CA GLN A 186 8.35 -1.74 -4.83
C GLN A 186 8.76 -0.68 -3.79
N PHE A 187 7.88 -0.36 -2.83
CA PHE A 187 8.24 0.55 -1.74
C PHE A 187 9.22 -0.10 -0.76
N ARG A 188 9.05 -1.40 -0.49
CA ARG A 188 10.02 -2.16 0.31
C ARG A 188 11.40 -2.14 -0.32
N ASP A 189 11.50 -2.30 -1.64
CA ASP A 189 12.77 -2.19 -2.38
C ASP A 189 13.40 -0.80 -2.22
N VAL A 190 12.60 0.26 -2.28
CA VAL A 190 13.08 1.63 -2.02
C VAL A 190 13.69 1.74 -0.62
N VAL A 191 12.99 1.25 0.41
CA VAL A 191 13.51 1.29 1.80
C VAL A 191 14.81 0.49 1.95
N VAL A 192 14.90 -0.69 1.32
CA VAL A 192 16.14 -1.49 1.31
C VAL A 192 17.29 -0.73 0.63
N GLY A 193 16.99 -0.01 -0.45
CA GLY A 193 17.97 0.77 -1.21
C GLY A 193 18.40 2.08 -0.56
N LEU A 194 17.78 2.52 0.55
CA LEU A 194 18.09 3.83 1.15
C LEU A 194 19.55 4.01 1.57
N GLY A 195 20.27 2.91 1.83
CA GLY A 195 21.71 2.93 2.14
C GLY A 195 22.65 2.85 0.93
N ASP A 196 22.12 2.63 -0.29
CA ASP A 196 22.90 2.41 -1.52
C ASP A 196 22.25 3.13 -2.73
N PRO A 197 22.76 4.31 -3.14
CA PRO A 197 22.21 5.11 -4.24
C PRO A 197 22.07 4.37 -5.57
N ALA A 198 23.00 3.47 -5.88
CA ALA A 198 22.99 2.76 -7.15
C ALA A 198 21.75 1.86 -7.25
N SER A 199 21.38 1.22 -6.15
CA SER A 199 20.15 0.41 -6.06
C SER A 199 18.89 1.27 -5.91
N LEU A 200 19.01 2.44 -5.26
CA LEU A 200 17.88 3.31 -4.92
C LEU A 200 17.19 3.89 -6.15
N GLY A 201 17.95 4.38 -7.13
CA GLY A 201 17.39 4.97 -8.35
C GLY A 201 16.49 3.99 -9.11
N ALA A 202 16.98 2.77 -9.33
CA ALA A 202 16.20 1.73 -10.01
C ALA A 202 14.96 1.31 -9.19
N ALA A 203 15.04 1.29 -7.85
CA ALA A 203 13.88 1.02 -7.00
C ALA A 203 12.84 2.14 -7.06
N ALA A 204 13.29 3.40 -7.05
CA ALA A 204 12.43 4.57 -7.18
C ALA A 204 11.72 4.61 -8.54
N GLU A 205 12.41 4.32 -9.63
CA GLU A 205 11.81 4.22 -10.97
C GLU A 205 10.70 3.15 -11.01
N ARG A 206 10.95 1.95 -10.46
CA ARG A 206 9.95 0.88 -10.39
C ARG A 206 8.75 1.28 -9.52
N LEU A 207 8.97 2.01 -8.44
CA LEU A 207 7.89 2.52 -7.60
C LEU A 207 7.09 3.61 -8.32
N ALA A 208 7.74 4.55 -9.01
CA ALA A 208 7.09 5.62 -9.74
C ALA A 208 6.13 5.09 -10.83
N ALA A 209 6.43 3.93 -11.42
CA ALA A 209 5.57 3.25 -12.39
C ALA A 209 4.31 2.58 -11.77
N VAL A 210 4.13 2.63 -10.43
CA VAL A 210 2.97 2.05 -9.76
C VAL A 210 1.78 3.02 -9.79
N GLY A 211 0.70 2.60 -10.43
CA GLY A 211 -0.50 3.42 -10.57
C GLY A 211 -0.27 4.64 -11.47
N HIS A 212 -1.23 5.56 -11.51
CA HIS A 212 -1.06 6.79 -12.31
C HIS A 212 -0.12 7.78 -11.62
N THR A 213 -0.39 8.10 -10.36
CA THR A 213 0.41 9.04 -9.55
C THR A 213 0.75 8.50 -8.16
N SER A 214 0.17 7.36 -7.75
CA SER A 214 0.37 6.80 -6.41
C SER A 214 1.82 6.45 -6.09
N GLY A 215 2.55 5.87 -7.04
CA GLY A 215 3.98 5.62 -6.91
C GLY A 215 4.80 6.89 -6.63
N ALA A 216 4.53 7.95 -7.38
CA ALA A 216 5.15 9.26 -7.18
C ALA A 216 4.75 9.89 -5.84
N GLY A 217 3.50 9.74 -5.41
CA GLY A 217 3.02 10.20 -4.10
C GLY A 217 3.76 9.53 -2.95
N LEU A 218 3.89 8.20 -3.00
CA LEU A 218 4.66 7.43 -2.01
C LEU A 218 6.13 7.90 -1.95
N LEU A 219 6.75 8.15 -3.09
CA LEU A 219 8.13 8.68 -3.17
C LEU A 219 8.24 10.08 -2.56
N LEU A 220 7.29 10.97 -2.84
CA LEU A 220 7.24 12.32 -2.26
C LEU A 220 7.12 12.24 -0.74
N GLY A 221 6.22 11.40 -0.22
CA GLY A 221 6.06 11.19 1.22
C GLY A 221 7.34 10.69 1.89
N ALA A 222 8.03 9.76 1.23
CA ALA A 222 9.30 9.24 1.71
C ALA A 222 10.41 10.30 1.68
N SER A 223 10.54 11.09 0.61
CA SER A 223 11.56 12.15 0.52
C SER A 223 11.35 13.20 1.60
N LEU A 224 10.11 13.64 1.82
CA LEU A 224 9.76 14.59 2.88
C LEU A 224 10.16 14.05 4.24
N GLU A 225 9.90 12.78 4.56
CA GLU A 225 10.28 12.21 5.86
C GLU A 225 11.80 12.13 6.03
N LEU A 226 12.57 11.85 4.96
CA LEU A 226 14.03 11.87 5.01
C LEU A 226 14.59 13.28 5.22
N GLU A 227 13.95 14.30 4.67
CA GLU A 227 14.32 15.71 4.85
C GLU A 227 13.95 16.21 6.26
N HIS A 228 12.77 15.86 6.76
CA HIS A 228 12.33 16.17 8.14
C HIS A 228 13.16 15.43 9.18
N GLY A 229 13.46 14.16 8.92
CA GLY A 229 14.30 13.28 9.74
C GLY A 229 15.80 13.50 9.51
N GLY A 230 16.16 14.50 8.71
CA GLY A 230 17.53 14.96 8.53
C GLY A 230 18.19 15.30 9.87
N LEU A 231 18.84 14.28 10.44
CA LEU A 231 20.07 14.32 11.23
C LEU A 231 20.69 15.73 11.11
N ALA A 232 20.67 16.58 12.14
CA ALA A 232 21.58 16.46 13.28
C ALA A 232 22.79 15.55 12.98
N ALA A 233 23.48 15.83 11.87
CA ALA A 233 24.88 15.50 11.68
C ALA A 233 25.71 16.65 12.24
#